data_AF-A0A7X4YI18-F1
#
_entry.id   AF-A0A7X4YI18-F1
#
_cell.length_a   1.000
_cell.length_b   1.000
_cell.length_c   1.000
_cell.angle_alpha   90.00
_cell.angle_beta   90.00
_cell.angle_gamma   90.00
#
_symmetry.space_group_name_H-M   'P 1'
#
loop_
_entity.id
_entity.type
_entity.pdbx_description
1 polymer ?
#
loop_
_entity_poly.entity_id
_entity_poly.type
_entity_poly.pdbx_seq_one_letter_code
_entity_poly.pdbx_strand_id
1 'polypeptide(L)'
;MASLRGCCSLLALGLLLTSVSCRRSAEEQEALRKRVHVAANQIWEGQLPQAQTQLSAILKEAPEHPGALMVQTCLQLEQGAEDEAARTASRLLELGPDKPDAIMLAALVEQRRQTPKAGWAEASIKAWKIAGRPSIEDGRRYPEVAMDAKDAVSAVWARTGSGEPRLVAVLADNKASEAQQRWLVEHLSEVEDLELLLSAHDYFSYADGVSEDLRRQVRKTVRLKLEAHGAGASESRIPLLLLMADASKETPLTHEDVVALDRIASLKRYRNAPLSQMYADAERRLEAAGASSRFDKAFQLTIASLVLDPASVLTQRAAATKDRLAPEDQDRLGKALLTLGARIRAGDTLVERSVGLRMMEQGAVLVGNEMLRAQLAEAFELTRPVIQSSRQVQIGSWPLPTLQREWVKTLVQNEWAFLSTLVEP
;
A
#
# COMPACT_ATOMS: atom_id res chain seq x y z
N MET A 1 62.20 -57.90 4.72
CA MET A 1 62.22 -57.82 6.19
C MET A 1 62.46 -56.36 6.58
N ALA A 2 61.71 -55.87 7.58
CA ALA A 2 61.63 -54.47 8.04
C ALA A 2 61.00 -53.51 7.00
N SER A 3 60.17 -52.53 7.33
CA SER A 3 59.54 -52.02 8.55
C SER A 3 58.66 -50.86 8.05
N LEU A 4 57.41 -50.73 8.53
CA LEU A 4 56.60 -49.50 8.68
C LEU A 4 55.10 -49.85 8.68
N ARG A 5 54.68 -50.47 9.80
CA ARG A 5 53.28 -50.49 10.26
C ARG A 5 53.19 -49.49 11.41
N GLY A 6 52.57 -48.35 11.18
CA GLY A 6 52.31 -47.34 12.21
C GLY A 6 51.72 -46.10 11.56
N CYS A 7 50.64 -45.57 12.14
CA CYS A 7 49.96 -44.30 11.79
C CYS A 7 48.78 -44.34 10.78
N CYS A 8 47.87 -45.32 10.86
CA CYS A 8 46.57 -45.24 10.16
C CYS A 8 45.33 -45.07 11.08
N SER A 9 45.47 -44.82 12.38
CA SER A 9 44.31 -44.96 13.30
C SER A 9 43.82 -43.69 14.01
N LEU A 10 44.28 -42.47 13.67
CA LEU A 10 43.82 -41.25 14.38
C LEU A 10 43.33 -40.09 13.50
N LEU A 11 43.49 -40.14 12.17
CA LEU A 11 43.00 -39.07 11.28
C LEU A 11 41.59 -39.34 10.70
N ALA A 12 41.07 -40.56 10.79
CA ALA A 12 39.72 -40.89 10.31
C ALA A 12 38.60 -40.62 11.34
N LEU A 13 38.95 -40.38 12.62
CA LEU A 13 37.97 -40.02 13.66
C LEU A 13 37.82 -38.50 13.87
N GLY A 14 38.78 -37.70 13.39
CA GLY A 14 38.74 -36.23 13.49
C GLY A 14 37.91 -35.53 12.42
N LEU A 15 37.57 -36.22 11.33
CA LEU A 15 36.80 -35.70 10.19
C LEU A 15 35.31 -36.10 10.21
N LEU A 16 34.87 -36.88 11.19
CA LEU A 16 33.46 -37.23 11.40
C LEU A 16 32.80 -36.49 12.58
N LEU A 17 33.54 -35.60 13.26
CA LEU A 17 33.03 -34.81 14.39
C LEU A 17 32.94 -33.30 14.11
N THR A 18 33.20 -32.83 12.89
CA THR A 18 33.13 -31.40 12.53
C THR A 18 32.06 -31.04 11.51
N SER A 19 31.19 -31.98 11.12
CA SER A 19 30.06 -31.69 10.23
C SER A 19 28.73 -32.24 10.74
N VAL A 20 28.54 -32.29 12.06
CA VAL A 20 27.20 -32.34 12.66
C VAL A 20 26.70 -30.90 12.85
N SER A 21 26.74 -30.10 11.78
CA SER A 21 25.75 -29.04 11.65
C SER A 21 24.46 -29.78 11.27
N CYS A 22 23.72 -30.24 12.28
CA CYS A 22 22.40 -30.83 12.11
C CYS A 22 21.58 -29.93 11.16
N ARG A 23 21.45 -30.34 9.90
CA ARG A 23 20.41 -29.80 9.04
C ARG A 23 19.10 -30.24 9.69
N ARG A 24 18.50 -29.34 10.47
CA ARG A 24 17.14 -29.50 10.97
C ARG A 24 16.23 -29.90 9.83
N SER A 25 15.27 -30.76 10.11
CA SER A 25 14.31 -31.18 9.08
C SER A 25 13.57 -29.94 8.54
N ALA A 26 13.09 -30.01 7.30
CA ALA A 26 12.29 -28.93 6.72
C ALA A 26 11.06 -28.61 7.60
N GLU A 27 10.48 -29.63 8.25
CA GLU A 27 9.37 -29.50 9.18
C GLU A 27 9.75 -28.72 10.45
N GLU A 28 10.93 -28.98 11.03
CA GLU A 28 11.43 -28.23 12.19
C GLU A 28 11.69 -26.76 11.83
N GLN A 29 12.26 -26.50 10.65
CA GLN A 29 12.47 -25.13 10.16
C GLN A 29 11.14 -24.40 9.97
N GLU A 30 10.14 -25.07 9.40
CA GLU A 30 8.81 -24.51 9.22
C GLU A 30 8.10 -24.25 10.55
N ALA A 31 8.24 -25.16 11.52
CA ALA A 31 7.70 -24.96 12.87
C ALA A 31 8.32 -23.74 13.57
N LEU A 32 9.64 -23.54 13.43
CA LEU A 32 10.31 -22.34 13.93
C LEU A 32 9.84 -21.07 13.23
N ARG A 33 9.70 -21.09 11.90
CA ARG A 33 9.19 -19.95 11.12
C ARG A 33 7.80 -19.53 11.60
N LYS A 34 6.89 -20.48 11.78
CA LYS A 34 5.54 -20.22 12.35
C LYS A 34 5.62 -19.60 13.75
N ARG A 35 6.53 -20.06 14.60
CA ARG A 35 6.72 -19.50 15.95
C ARG A 35 7.31 -18.09 15.93
N VAL A 36 8.25 -17.80 15.02
CA VAL A 36 8.78 -16.45 14.78
C VAL A 36 7.69 -15.50 14.29
N HIS A 37 6.85 -15.99 13.38
CA HIS A 37 5.68 -15.25 12.90
C HIS A 37 4.72 -14.88 14.03
N VAL A 38 4.41 -15.82 14.91
CA VAL A 38 3.58 -15.53 16.11
C VAL A 38 4.22 -14.43 16.96
N ALA A 39 5.54 -14.49 17.20
CA ALA A 39 6.23 -13.44 17.96
C ALA A 39 6.15 -12.07 17.27
N ALA A 40 6.30 -12.00 15.95
CA ALA A 40 6.17 -10.77 15.19
C ALA A 40 4.75 -10.18 15.31
N ASN A 41 3.71 -11.02 15.21
CA ASN A 41 2.32 -10.58 15.42
C ASN A 41 2.07 -10.10 16.86
N GLN A 42 2.69 -10.73 17.86
CA GLN A 42 2.62 -10.27 19.24
C GLN A 42 3.23 -8.87 19.40
N ILE A 43 4.36 -8.58 18.74
CA ILE A 43 4.92 -7.21 18.72
C ILE A 43 3.91 -6.23 18.12
N TRP A 44 3.29 -6.59 16.99
CA TRP A 44 2.25 -5.79 16.35
C TRP A 44 1.07 -5.47 17.24
N GLU A 45 0.61 -6.45 18.00
CA GLU A 45 -0.50 -6.32 18.94
C GLU A 45 -0.09 -5.62 20.25
N GLY A 46 1.17 -5.18 20.39
CA GLY A 46 1.69 -4.54 21.60
C GLY A 46 1.97 -5.52 22.74
N GLN A 47 1.90 -6.82 22.49
CA GLN A 47 2.14 -7.91 23.44
C GLN A 47 3.65 -8.18 23.61
N LEU A 48 4.43 -7.13 23.87
CA LEU A 48 5.89 -7.19 23.92
C LEU A 48 6.44 -8.27 24.90
N PRO A 49 5.86 -8.49 26.10
CA PRO A 49 6.34 -9.53 27.01
C PRO A 49 6.16 -10.96 26.47
N GLN A 50 5.07 -11.20 25.72
CA GLN A 50 4.76 -12.50 25.13
C GLN A 50 5.70 -12.77 23.96
N ALA A 51 5.92 -11.77 23.11
CA ALA A 51 6.92 -11.83 22.04
C ALA A 51 8.33 -12.12 22.59
N GLN A 52 8.73 -11.43 23.68
CA GLN A 52 10.02 -11.66 24.33
C GLN A 52 10.18 -13.10 24.82
N THR A 53 9.14 -13.65 25.46
CA THR A 53 9.15 -15.03 25.97
C THR A 53 9.29 -16.03 24.83
N GLN A 54 8.50 -15.82 23.76
CA GLN A 54 8.50 -16.67 22.57
C GLN A 54 9.86 -16.65 21.87
N LEU A 55 10.45 -15.47 21.64
CA LEU A 55 11.75 -15.31 20.99
C LEU A 55 12.88 -15.91 21.83
N SER A 56 12.86 -15.72 23.15
CA SER A 56 13.83 -16.34 24.06
C SER A 56 13.82 -17.86 23.93
N ALA A 57 12.64 -18.48 23.85
CA ALA A 57 12.50 -19.92 23.66
C ALA A 57 13.01 -20.38 22.27
N ILE A 58 12.70 -19.63 21.20
CA ILE A 58 13.16 -19.93 19.85
C ILE A 58 14.69 -19.85 19.77
N LEU A 59 15.30 -18.79 20.30
CA LEU A 59 16.74 -18.56 20.22
C LEU A 59 17.53 -19.45 21.18
N LYS A 60 16.92 -19.97 22.26
CA LYS A 60 17.52 -21.04 23.05
C LYS A 60 17.64 -22.33 22.24
N GLU A 61 16.64 -22.62 21.42
CA GLU A 61 16.60 -23.81 20.57
C GLU A 61 17.51 -23.63 19.34
N ALA A 62 17.41 -22.50 18.65
CA ALA A 62 18.14 -22.16 17.44
C ALA A 62 18.80 -20.77 17.57
N PRO A 63 20.00 -20.68 18.19
CA PRO A 63 20.64 -19.40 18.52
C PRO A 63 20.95 -18.50 17.33
N GLU A 64 21.15 -19.09 16.15
CA GLU A 64 21.50 -18.40 14.90
C GLU A 64 20.32 -18.33 13.93
N HIS A 65 19.08 -18.54 14.41
CA HIS A 65 17.92 -18.44 13.53
C HIS A 65 17.70 -16.98 13.10
N PRO A 66 17.88 -16.64 11.82
CA PRO A 66 17.86 -15.24 11.37
C PRO A 66 16.49 -14.58 11.54
N GLY A 67 15.42 -15.36 11.31
CA GLY A 67 14.04 -15.09 11.75
C GLY A 67 13.95 -14.42 13.11
N ALA A 68 14.42 -15.17 14.10
CA ALA A 68 14.25 -14.79 15.48
C ALA A 68 15.20 -13.64 15.85
N LEU A 69 16.40 -13.59 15.28
CA LEU A 69 17.32 -12.46 15.49
C LEU A 69 16.76 -11.15 14.93
N MET A 70 16.20 -11.14 13.71
CA MET A 70 15.57 -9.94 13.14
C MET A 70 14.42 -9.45 14.02
N VAL A 71 13.50 -10.35 14.38
CA VAL A 71 12.32 -10.01 15.18
C VAL A 71 12.73 -9.60 16.60
N GLN A 72 13.78 -10.19 17.17
CA GLN A 72 14.35 -9.78 18.46
C GLN A 72 14.95 -8.38 18.40
N THR A 73 15.74 -8.06 17.38
CA THR A 73 16.23 -6.69 17.20
C THR A 73 15.08 -5.69 17.10
N CYS A 74 14.03 -6.02 16.36
CA CYS A 74 12.86 -5.14 16.24
C CYS A 74 12.13 -4.95 17.59
N LEU A 75 11.95 -6.04 18.36
CA LEU A 75 11.41 -5.97 19.72
C LEU A 75 12.26 -5.07 20.63
N GLN A 76 13.58 -5.20 20.57
CA GLN A 76 14.51 -4.38 21.36
C GLN A 76 14.44 -2.90 20.96
N LEU A 77 14.29 -2.58 19.67
CA LEU A 77 14.04 -1.22 19.21
C LEU A 77 12.70 -0.66 19.73
N GLU A 78 11.63 -1.44 19.71
CA GLU A 78 10.32 -1.03 20.28
C GLU A 78 10.37 -0.84 21.80
N GLN A 79 11.27 -1.53 22.49
CA GLN A 79 11.50 -1.37 23.93
C GLN A 79 12.44 -0.20 24.27
N GLY A 80 13.06 0.46 23.27
CA GLY A 80 14.08 1.48 23.49
C GLY A 80 15.37 0.91 24.09
N ALA A 81 15.71 -0.33 23.74
CA ALA A 81 16.91 -1.04 24.17
C ALA A 81 17.92 -1.05 23.01
N GLU A 82 18.40 0.12 22.60
CA GLU A 82 19.18 0.26 21.36
C GLU A 82 20.54 -0.46 21.41
N ASP A 83 21.18 -0.55 22.58
CA ASP A 83 22.46 -1.26 22.73
C ASP A 83 22.28 -2.79 22.64
N GLU A 84 21.19 -3.33 23.19
CA GLU A 84 20.78 -4.72 22.98
C GLU A 84 20.47 -4.99 21.50
N ALA A 85 19.71 -4.09 20.87
CA ALA A 85 19.38 -4.16 19.46
C ALA A 85 20.64 -4.20 18.59
N ALA A 86 21.66 -3.40 18.92
CA ALA A 86 22.92 -3.35 18.16
C ALA A 86 23.69 -4.67 18.24
N ARG A 87 23.75 -5.28 19.43
CA ARG A 87 24.40 -6.60 19.60
C ARG A 87 23.67 -7.67 18.79
N THR A 88 22.34 -7.70 18.85
CA THR A 88 21.53 -8.68 18.10
C THR A 88 21.64 -8.45 16.57
N ALA A 89 21.59 -7.19 16.13
CA ALA A 89 21.70 -6.82 14.71
C ALA A 89 23.09 -7.15 14.16
N SER A 90 24.15 -6.93 14.93
CA SER A 90 25.52 -7.31 14.54
C SER A 90 25.64 -8.81 14.31
N ARG A 91 25.07 -9.62 15.20
CA ARG A 91 25.02 -11.08 15.01
C ARG A 91 24.23 -11.48 13.77
N LEU A 92 23.10 -10.83 13.50
CA LEU A 92 22.33 -11.08 12.27
C LEU A 92 23.14 -10.74 11.02
N LEU A 93 23.88 -9.63 11.04
CA LEU A 93 24.75 -9.19 9.94
C LEU A 93 25.92 -10.15 9.74
N GLU A 94 26.52 -10.69 10.79
CA GLU A 94 27.57 -11.73 10.69
C GLU A 94 27.08 -13.00 9.98
N LEU A 95 25.83 -13.41 10.19
CA LEU A 95 25.22 -14.56 9.52
C LEU A 95 24.90 -14.31 8.04
N GLY A 96 24.80 -13.04 7.63
CA GLY A 96 24.50 -12.65 6.26
C GLY A 96 25.03 -11.25 5.92
N PRO A 97 26.35 -11.08 5.74
CA PRO A 97 26.94 -9.75 5.54
C PRO A 97 26.43 -9.03 4.30
N ASP A 98 26.09 -9.81 3.27
CA ASP A 98 25.59 -9.31 1.98
C ASP A 98 24.05 -9.31 1.91
N LYS A 99 23.35 -9.54 3.03
CA LYS A 99 21.89 -9.55 3.07
C LYS A 99 21.39 -8.13 3.29
N PRO A 100 20.64 -7.55 2.33
CA PRO A 100 20.24 -6.16 2.45
C PRO A 100 19.34 -5.87 3.66
N ASP A 101 18.47 -6.81 4.04
CA ASP A 101 17.62 -6.68 5.23
C ASP A 101 18.46 -6.57 6.52
N ALA A 102 19.55 -7.35 6.62
CA ALA A 102 20.46 -7.32 7.76
C ALA A 102 21.27 -6.00 7.80
N ILE A 103 21.78 -5.55 6.65
CA ILE A 103 22.49 -4.27 6.52
C ILE A 103 21.57 -3.10 6.89
N MET A 104 20.35 -3.09 6.35
CA MET A 104 19.35 -2.06 6.64
C MET A 104 18.96 -2.04 8.11
N LEU A 105 18.72 -3.19 8.73
CA LEU A 105 18.36 -3.26 10.15
C LEU A 105 19.51 -2.81 11.04
N ALA A 106 20.74 -3.21 10.77
CA ALA A 106 21.92 -2.74 11.49
C ALA A 106 22.09 -1.20 11.35
N ALA A 107 21.94 -0.67 10.14
CA ALA A 107 22.00 0.77 9.89
C ALA A 107 20.89 1.52 10.63
N LEU A 108 19.66 0.98 10.65
CA LEU A 108 18.53 1.55 11.40
C LEU A 108 18.84 1.60 12.90
N VAL A 109 19.36 0.51 13.47
CA VAL A 109 19.75 0.48 14.88
C VAL A 109 20.80 1.55 15.19
N GLU A 110 21.81 1.73 14.33
CA GLU A 110 22.83 2.77 14.54
C GLU A 110 22.27 4.18 14.42
N GLN A 111 21.34 4.44 13.49
CA GLN A 111 20.61 5.71 13.46
C GLN A 111 19.87 5.93 14.78
N ARG A 112 19.29 4.87 15.35
CA ARG A 112 18.52 4.94 16.59
C ARG A 112 19.34 5.18 17.84
N ARG A 113 20.55 4.63 17.89
CA ARG A 113 21.49 4.95 18.97
C ARG A 113 21.87 6.42 18.97
N GLN A 114 21.94 7.04 17.78
CA GLN A 114 22.24 8.47 17.63
C GLN A 114 21.02 9.36 17.95
N THR A 115 19.82 8.95 17.53
CA THR A 115 18.57 9.70 17.77
C THR A 115 17.45 8.80 18.34
N PRO A 116 17.50 8.47 19.65
CA PRO A 116 16.60 7.46 20.25
C PRO A 116 15.12 7.83 20.32
N LYS A 117 14.70 9.07 20.04
CA LYS A 117 13.30 9.50 20.30
C LYS A 117 12.55 10.08 19.11
N ALA A 118 13.24 10.63 18.11
CA ALA A 118 12.60 11.33 17.01
C ALA A 118 13.12 10.85 15.65
N GLY A 119 12.29 11.00 14.62
CA GLY A 119 12.68 10.78 13.22
C GLY A 119 12.80 9.31 12.85
N TRP A 120 11.88 8.46 13.30
CA TRP A 120 11.86 7.04 12.92
C TRP A 120 11.72 6.85 11.41
N ALA A 121 10.88 7.66 10.76
CA ALA A 121 10.75 7.62 9.31
C ALA A 121 12.05 8.04 8.61
N GLU A 122 12.67 9.15 9.03
CA GLU A 122 13.94 9.66 8.47
C GLU A 122 15.09 8.67 8.68
N ALA A 123 15.24 8.13 9.90
CA ALA A 123 16.23 7.12 10.23
C ALA A 123 16.10 5.87 9.35
N SER A 124 14.85 5.45 9.07
CA SER A 124 14.57 4.29 8.21
C SER A 124 14.91 4.55 6.75
N ILE A 125 14.60 5.75 6.23
CA ILE A 125 15.00 6.16 4.87
C ILE A 125 16.52 6.18 4.75
N LYS A 126 17.22 6.77 5.73
CA LYS A 126 18.68 6.82 5.75
C LYS A 126 19.29 5.43 5.84
N ALA A 127 18.74 4.54 6.67
CA ALA A 127 19.17 3.15 6.77
C ALA A 127 18.98 2.39 5.44
N TRP A 128 17.84 2.58 4.77
CA TRP A 128 17.58 2.01 3.45
C TRP A 128 18.55 2.52 2.38
N LYS A 129 18.88 3.84 2.40
CA LYS A 129 19.92 4.42 1.53
C LYS A 129 21.31 3.83 1.81
N ILE A 130 21.69 3.68 3.08
CA ILE A 130 22.97 3.05 3.50
C ILE A 130 23.06 1.60 3.01
N ALA A 131 21.95 0.86 3.04
CA ALA A 131 21.87 -0.51 2.55
C ALA A 131 21.91 -0.64 1.01
N GLY A 132 22.07 0.47 0.28
CA GLY A 132 22.14 0.48 -1.18
C GLY A 132 20.78 0.46 -1.88
N ARG A 133 19.71 0.93 -1.21
CA ARG A 133 18.33 0.98 -1.73
C ARG A 133 17.81 -0.39 -2.21
N PRO A 134 17.90 -1.44 -1.37
CA PRO A 134 17.49 -2.77 -1.80
C PRO A 134 16.00 -2.84 -2.11
N SER A 135 15.67 -3.68 -3.09
CA SER A 135 14.30 -4.13 -3.34
C SER A 135 13.97 -5.28 -2.38
N ILE A 136 13.01 -5.06 -1.49
CA ILE A 136 12.52 -6.10 -0.57
C ILE A 136 11.45 -7.00 -1.27
N GLU A 137 11.04 -6.66 -2.50
CA GLU A 137 10.07 -7.43 -3.31
C GLU A 137 10.62 -8.72 -3.92
N ASP A 138 11.93 -8.80 -4.19
CA ASP A 138 12.53 -9.85 -5.05
C ASP A 138 12.67 -11.24 -4.39
N GLY A 139 11.75 -11.59 -3.48
CA GLY A 139 11.52 -12.98 -3.06
C GLY A 139 12.61 -13.59 -2.17
N ARG A 140 13.46 -12.77 -1.55
CA ARG A 140 14.46 -13.24 -0.57
C ARG A 140 14.35 -12.48 0.74
N ARG A 141 13.13 -12.33 1.27
CA ARG A 141 12.93 -11.81 2.63
C ARG A 141 13.76 -12.65 3.58
N TYR A 142 14.75 -12.03 4.19
CA TYR A 142 15.57 -12.65 5.21
C TYR A 142 15.25 -11.95 6.52
N PRO A 143 14.21 -12.40 7.24
CA PRO A 143 13.43 -13.64 7.12
C PRO A 143 12.03 -13.48 6.52
N GLU A 144 11.46 -14.57 5.98
CA GLU A 144 10.05 -14.69 5.55
C GLU A 144 9.10 -14.62 6.75
N VAL A 145 8.90 -13.42 7.30
CA VAL A 145 7.78 -13.14 8.19
C VAL A 145 6.67 -12.55 7.33
N ALA A 146 5.97 -13.40 6.56
CA ALA A 146 4.69 -12.99 5.98
C ALA A 146 3.75 -12.71 7.15
N MET A 147 3.12 -11.55 7.27
CA MET A 147 2.27 -11.24 8.41
C MET A 147 0.81 -11.49 8.06
N ASP A 148 0.12 -12.36 8.79
CA ASP A 148 -1.29 -12.63 8.59
C ASP A 148 -2.06 -11.63 9.44
N ALA A 149 -2.28 -10.43 8.89
CA ALA A 149 -3.27 -9.55 9.47
C ALA A 149 -4.61 -10.31 9.49
N LYS A 150 -5.25 -10.41 10.66
CA LYS A 150 -6.59 -11.01 10.80
C LYS A 150 -7.46 -10.49 9.68
N ASP A 151 -8.07 -11.40 8.93
CA ASP A 151 -8.97 -11.07 7.84
C ASP A 151 -10.13 -10.23 8.39
N ALA A 152 -10.18 -8.95 8.00
CA ALA A 152 -11.20 -8.02 8.41
C ALA A 152 -12.56 -8.46 7.88
N VAL A 153 -12.61 -9.03 6.67
CA VAL A 153 -13.85 -9.54 6.08
C VAL A 153 -14.40 -10.63 6.98
N SER A 154 -13.63 -11.69 7.25
CA SER A 154 -14.07 -12.78 8.14
C SER A 154 -14.47 -12.28 9.54
N ALA A 155 -13.68 -11.39 10.15
CA ALA A 155 -13.95 -10.88 11.49
C ALA A 155 -15.25 -10.06 11.58
N VAL A 156 -15.53 -9.22 10.58
CA VAL A 156 -16.74 -8.39 10.55
C VAL A 156 -17.96 -9.22 10.15
N TRP A 157 -17.83 -10.12 9.16
CA TRP A 157 -18.94 -10.93 8.67
C TRP A 157 -19.55 -11.82 9.75
N ALA A 158 -18.71 -12.36 10.64
CA ALA A 158 -19.13 -13.19 11.77
C ALA A 158 -19.90 -12.41 12.86
N ARG A 159 -19.77 -11.08 12.90
CA ARG A 159 -20.26 -10.24 14.00
C ARG A 159 -21.48 -9.40 13.68
N THR A 160 -21.65 -8.99 12.42
CA THR A 160 -22.73 -8.08 12.03
C THR A 160 -23.38 -8.47 10.71
N GLY A 161 -24.67 -8.15 10.57
CA GLY A 161 -25.45 -8.28 9.34
C GLY A 161 -25.63 -6.97 8.57
N SER A 162 -25.07 -5.85 9.04
CA SER A 162 -25.23 -4.54 8.40
C SER A 162 -24.33 -4.37 7.18
N GLY A 163 -24.85 -3.71 6.13
CA GLY A 163 -24.14 -3.43 4.89
C GLY A 163 -22.87 -2.58 5.04
N GLU A 164 -22.93 -1.45 5.76
CA GLU A 164 -21.81 -0.51 5.83
C GLU A 164 -20.55 -1.10 6.50
N PRO A 165 -20.61 -1.74 7.69
CA PRO A 165 -19.41 -2.34 8.28
C PRO A 165 -18.79 -3.42 7.41
N ARG A 166 -19.65 -4.21 6.73
CA ARG A 166 -19.21 -5.26 5.81
C ARG A 166 -18.53 -4.68 4.57
N LEU A 167 -19.06 -3.59 4.02
CA LEU A 167 -18.43 -2.86 2.92
C LEU A 167 -17.07 -2.29 3.35
N VAL A 168 -16.98 -1.65 4.53
CA VAL A 168 -15.72 -1.16 5.11
C VAL A 168 -14.66 -2.27 5.18
N ALA A 169 -15.05 -3.45 5.67
CA ALA A 169 -14.13 -4.59 5.78
C ALA A 169 -13.64 -5.09 4.41
N VAL A 170 -14.53 -5.14 3.42
CA VAL A 170 -14.21 -5.56 2.05
C VAL A 170 -13.29 -4.55 1.36
N LEU A 171 -13.54 -3.27 1.51
CA LEU A 171 -12.68 -2.21 0.96
C LEU A 171 -11.29 -2.18 1.59
N ALA A 172 -11.16 -2.58 2.87
CA ALA A 172 -9.88 -2.61 3.56
C ALA A 172 -9.00 -3.81 3.19
N ASP A 173 -9.59 -4.97 2.89
CA ASP A 173 -8.85 -6.22 2.65
C ASP A 173 -8.88 -6.72 1.21
N ASN A 174 -9.85 -6.29 0.40
CA ASN A 174 -10.08 -6.74 -0.98
C ASN A 174 -10.17 -8.29 -1.11
N LYS A 175 -10.73 -8.97 -0.09
CA LYS A 175 -10.78 -10.44 0.02
C LYS A 175 -12.20 -11.02 0.04
N ALA A 176 -13.19 -10.29 -0.47
CA ALA A 176 -14.56 -10.79 -0.51
C ALA A 176 -14.71 -11.94 -1.52
N SER A 177 -15.32 -13.04 -1.09
CA SER A 177 -15.81 -14.08 -2.00
C SER A 177 -16.95 -13.56 -2.90
N GLU A 178 -17.20 -14.22 -4.03
CA GLU A 178 -18.32 -13.87 -4.92
C GLU A 178 -19.68 -13.83 -4.21
N ALA A 179 -19.90 -14.72 -3.22
CA ALA A 179 -21.11 -14.72 -2.42
C ALA A 179 -21.23 -13.47 -1.54
N GLN A 180 -20.13 -13.03 -0.92
CA GLN A 180 -20.09 -11.80 -0.12
C GLN A 180 -20.23 -10.55 -1.00
N GLN A 181 -19.61 -10.54 -2.18
CA GLN A 181 -19.78 -9.47 -3.17
C GLN A 181 -21.25 -9.34 -3.59
N ARG A 182 -21.92 -10.45 -3.96
CA ARG A 182 -23.34 -10.44 -4.33
C ARG A 182 -24.22 -9.92 -3.18
N TRP A 183 -23.96 -10.39 -1.96
CA TRP A 183 -24.68 -9.91 -0.77
C TRP A 183 -24.52 -8.40 -0.60
N LEU A 184 -23.31 -7.86 -0.76
CA LEU A 184 -23.08 -6.41 -0.67
C LEU A 184 -23.85 -5.62 -1.73
N VAL A 185 -23.92 -6.12 -2.97
CA VAL A 185 -24.72 -5.46 -4.04
C VAL A 185 -26.20 -5.39 -3.66
N GLU A 186 -26.74 -6.47 -3.09
CA GLU A 186 -28.14 -6.55 -2.65
C GLU A 186 -28.46 -5.57 -1.51
N HIS A 187 -27.48 -5.26 -0.66
CA HIS A 187 -27.64 -4.39 0.52
C HIS A 187 -27.05 -2.98 0.31
N LEU A 188 -26.57 -2.66 -0.88
CA LEU A 188 -25.89 -1.39 -1.14
C LEU A 188 -26.83 -0.17 -0.98
N SER A 189 -28.14 -0.36 -1.16
CA SER A 189 -29.14 0.69 -0.93
C SER A 189 -29.26 1.12 0.54
N GLU A 190 -28.78 0.30 1.47
CA GLU A 190 -28.77 0.58 2.92
C GLU A 190 -27.58 1.44 3.35
N VAL A 191 -26.59 1.62 2.47
CA VAL A 191 -25.42 2.46 2.73
C VAL A 191 -25.81 3.93 2.55
N GLU A 192 -25.62 4.74 3.59
CA GLU A 192 -25.93 6.16 3.59
C GLU A 192 -24.66 7.03 3.53
N ASP A 193 -23.51 6.50 3.95
CA ASP A 193 -22.24 7.21 3.83
C ASP A 193 -21.84 7.40 2.36
N LEU A 194 -21.81 8.67 1.94
CA LEU A 194 -21.52 9.09 0.57
C LEU A 194 -20.14 8.64 0.07
N GLU A 195 -19.12 8.70 0.93
CA GLU A 195 -17.77 8.28 0.56
C GLU A 195 -17.71 6.77 0.40
N LEU A 196 -18.42 6.00 1.24
CA LEU A 196 -18.51 4.55 1.07
C LEU A 196 -19.24 4.16 -0.22
N LEU A 197 -20.30 4.89 -0.62
CA LEU A 197 -20.97 4.68 -1.90
C LEU A 197 -20.05 4.94 -3.09
N LEU A 198 -19.23 5.99 -3.03
CA LEU A 198 -18.21 6.29 -4.02
C LEU A 198 -17.16 5.17 -4.11
N SER A 199 -16.63 4.73 -2.96
CA SER A 199 -15.66 3.62 -2.89
C SER A 199 -16.26 2.29 -3.39
N ALA A 200 -17.55 2.05 -3.13
CA ALA A 200 -18.25 0.87 -3.62
C ALA A 200 -18.31 0.85 -5.15
N HIS A 201 -18.63 1.99 -5.78
CA HIS A 201 -18.62 2.09 -7.24
C HIS A 201 -17.26 1.71 -7.82
N ASP A 202 -16.16 2.25 -7.27
CA ASP A 202 -14.81 1.96 -7.73
C ASP A 202 -14.46 0.48 -7.53
N TYR A 203 -14.69 -0.06 -6.33
CA TYR A 203 -14.44 -1.47 -6.00
C TYR A 203 -15.15 -2.43 -6.96
N PHE A 204 -16.45 -2.29 -7.16
CA PHE A 204 -17.23 -3.22 -8.00
C PHE A 204 -16.93 -3.07 -9.49
N SER A 205 -16.38 -1.94 -9.93
CA SER A 205 -15.93 -1.75 -11.31
C SER A 205 -14.76 -2.66 -11.66
N TYR A 206 -13.93 -3.01 -10.67
CA TYR A 206 -12.70 -3.80 -10.86
C TYR A 206 -12.69 -5.14 -10.13
N ALA A 207 -13.65 -5.40 -9.26
CA ALA A 207 -13.71 -6.65 -8.51
C ALA A 207 -13.81 -7.87 -9.45
N ASP A 208 -12.88 -8.82 -9.23
CA ASP A 208 -12.88 -10.12 -9.89
C ASP A 208 -14.12 -10.93 -9.48
N GLY A 209 -14.66 -11.71 -10.42
CA GLY A 209 -15.83 -12.57 -10.20
C GLY A 209 -17.18 -11.84 -10.23
N VAL A 210 -17.21 -10.51 -10.33
CA VAL A 210 -18.46 -9.74 -10.44
C VAL A 210 -18.97 -9.71 -11.89
N SER A 211 -20.19 -10.17 -12.12
CA SER A 211 -20.83 -10.15 -13.45
C SER A 211 -21.21 -8.73 -13.88
N GLU A 212 -21.33 -8.50 -15.20
CA GLU A 212 -21.73 -7.19 -15.72
C GLU A 212 -23.13 -6.75 -15.27
N ASP A 213 -24.02 -7.72 -14.99
CA ASP A 213 -25.35 -7.44 -14.42
C ASP A 213 -25.24 -6.86 -13.01
N LEU A 214 -24.38 -7.44 -12.17
CA LEU A 214 -24.13 -6.92 -10.82
C LEU A 214 -23.43 -5.56 -10.88
N ARG A 215 -22.48 -5.36 -11.80
CA ARG A 215 -21.85 -4.04 -11.99
C ARG A 215 -22.88 -2.99 -12.40
N ARG A 216 -23.78 -3.31 -13.34
CA ARG A 216 -24.91 -2.42 -13.71
C ARG A 216 -25.82 -2.10 -12.53
N GLN A 217 -26.14 -3.11 -11.71
CA GLN A 217 -26.96 -2.91 -10.51
C GLN A 217 -26.27 -1.96 -9.51
N VAL A 218 -24.98 -2.16 -9.23
CA VAL A 218 -24.20 -1.26 -8.37
C VAL A 218 -24.21 0.16 -8.92
N ARG A 219 -23.86 0.34 -10.21
CA ARG A 219 -23.86 1.66 -10.85
C ARG A 219 -25.20 2.36 -10.72
N LYS A 220 -26.30 1.65 -10.98
CA LYS A 220 -27.66 2.17 -10.83
C LYS A 220 -27.97 2.58 -9.39
N THR A 221 -27.69 1.73 -8.41
CA THR A 221 -27.96 2.02 -6.99
C THR A 221 -27.15 3.20 -6.48
N VAL A 222 -25.84 3.21 -6.76
CA VAL A 222 -24.96 4.33 -6.38
C VAL A 222 -25.41 5.61 -7.05
N ARG A 223 -25.68 5.59 -8.36
CA ARG A 223 -26.15 6.76 -9.12
C ARG A 223 -27.40 7.38 -8.49
N LEU A 224 -28.42 6.58 -8.18
CA LEU A 224 -29.66 7.06 -7.56
C LEU A 224 -29.41 7.77 -6.21
N LYS A 225 -28.49 7.24 -5.40
CA LYS A 225 -28.10 7.87 -4.13
C LYS A 225 -27.29 9.16 -4.36
N LEU A 226 -26.31 9.14 -5.27
CA LEU A 226 -25.43 10.28 -5.54
C LEU A 226 -26.13 11.45 -6.23
N GLU A 227 -27.11 11.21 -7.09
CA GLU A 227 -27.86 12.26 -7.79
C GLU A 227 -28.56 13.21 -6.80
N ALA A 228 -29.05 12.69 -5.66
CA ALA A 228 -29.64 13.49 -4.59
C ALA A 228 -28.64 14.45 -3.93
N HIS A 229 -27.33 14.12 -3.97
CA HIS A 229 -26.25 14.90 -3.36
C HIS A 229 -25.46 15.75 -4.36
N GLY A 230 -25.58 15.50 -5.66
CA GLY A 230 -24.84 16.23 -6.71
C GLY A 230 -25.30 17.67 -6.92
N ALA A 231 -26.52 18.02 -6.51
CA ALA A 231 -27.07 19.36 -6.65
C ALA A 231 -26.38 20.35 -5.68
N GLY A 232 -25.49 21.21 -6.20
CA GLY A 232 -24.75 22.21 -5.41
C GLY A 232 -23.36 21.76 -4.97
N ALA A 233 -22.82 20.70 -5.56
CA ALA A 233 -21.47 20.23 -5.27
C ALA A 233 -20.42 21.32 -5.53
N SER A 234 -19.48 21.48 -4.59
CA SER A 234 -18.31 22.35 -4.74
C SER A 234 -17.08 21.61 -5.29
N GLU A 235 -17.20 20.28 -5.46
CA GLU A 235 -16.14 19.38 -5.91
C GLU A 235 -16.51 18.64 -7.21
N SER A 236 -15.49 18.34 -8.03
CA SER A 236 -15.67 17.73 -9.36
C SER A 236 -15.90 16.22 -9.35
N ARG A 237 -15.51 15.49 -8.29
CA ARG A 237 -15.49 14.02 -8.26
C ARG A 237 -16.86 13.36 -8.49
N ILE A 238 -17.88 13.74 -7.72
CA ILE A 238 -19.25 13.18 -7.86
C ILE A 238 -19.85 13.44 -9.24
N PRO A 239 -19.93 14.69 -9.74
CA PRO A 239 -20.54 14.93 -11.04
C PRO A 239 -19.73 14.33 -12.20
N LEU A 240 -18.40 14.21 -12.05
CA LEU A 240 -17.58 13.48 -13.03
C LEU A 240 -17.91 11.98 -13.04
N LEU A 241 -18.06 11.35 -11.87
CA LEU A 241 -18.49 9.96 -11.78
C LEU A 241 -19.85 9.75 -12.45
N LEU A 242 -20.84 10.61 -12.14
CA LEU A 242 -22.18 10.52 -12.72
C LEU A 242 -22.17 10.66 -14.24
N LEU A 243 -21.28 11.49 -14.80
CA LEU A 243 -21.13 11.66 -16.24
C LEU A 243 -20.45 10.44 -16.90
N MET A 244 -19.51 9.78 -16.22
CA MET A 244 -18.70 8.70 -16.78
C MET A 244 -19.26 7.29 -16.53
N ALA A 245 -20.09 7.08 -15.50
CA ALA A 245 -20.47 5.76 -14.98
C ALA A 245 -21.05 4.80 -16.03
N ASP A 246 -21.86 5.29 -16.98
CA ASP A 246 -22.59 4.44 -17.92
C ASP A 246 -21.92 4.31 -19.29
N ALA A 247 -20.81 5.02 -19.52
CA ALA A 247 -20.13 5.05 -20.81
C ALA A 247 -18.99 4.03 -20.87
N SER A 248 -18.91 3.29 -21.99
CA SER A 248 -17.70 2.53 -22.29
C SER A 248 -16.50 3.47 -22.44
N LYS A 249 -15.32 2.99 -22.03
CA LYS A 249 -14.01 3.65 -22.20
C LYS A 249 -13.71 4.00 -23.66
N GLU A 250 -14.34 3.31 -24.60
CA GLU A 250 -14.19 3.50 -26.05
C GLU A 250 -15.28 4.38 -26.68
N THR A 251 -16.35 4.67 -25.94
CA THR A 251 -17.44 5.51 -26.46
C THR A 251 -16.97 6.96 -26.56
N PRO A 252 -17.00 7.59 -27.76
CA PRO A 252 -16.60 9.00 -27.89
C PRO A 252 -17.46 9.92 -27.02
N LEU A 253 -16.90 11.06 -26.66
CA LEU A 253 -17.61 12.16 -26.00
C LEU A 253 -18.48 12.89 -27.02
N THR A 254 -19.69 13.23 -26.61
CA THR A 254 -20.62 14.07 -27.37
C THR A 254 -20.41 15.55 -27.05
N HIS A 255 -21.01 16.44 -27.84
CA HIS A 255 -21.06 17.86 -27.51
C HIS A 255 -21.65 18.11 -26.10
N GLU A 256 -22.72 17.39 -25.75
CA GLU A 256 -23.35 17.50 -24.43
C GLU A 256 -22.41 17.08 -23.30
N ASP A 257 -21.63 16.01 -23.50
CA ASP A 257 -20.59 15.58 -22.55
C ASP A 257 -19.54 16.68 -22.35
N VAL A 258 -19.07 17.31 -23.45
CA VAL A 258 -18.06 18.39 -23.39
C VAL A 258 -18.59 19.60 -22.63
N VAL A 259 -19.84 19.99 -22.88
CA VAL A 259 -20.49 21.09 -22.14
C VAL A 259 -20.66 20.75 -20.65
N ALA A 260 -20.98 19.50 -20.32
CA ALA A 260 -21.05 19.06 -18.93
C ALA A 260 -19.66 19.07 -18.26
N LEU A 261 -18.62 18.61 -18.95
CA LEU A 261 -17.23 18.63 -18.47
C LEU A 261 -16.72 20.05 -18.22
N ASP A 262 -17.05 21.00 -19.09
CA ASP A 262 -16.71 22.42 -18.90
C ASP A 262 -17.29 22.95 -17.57
N ARG A 263 -18.56 22.60 -17.26
CA ARG A 263 -19.20 22.95 -15.98
C ARG A 263 -18.51 22.25 -14.80
N ILE A 264 -18.19 20.96 -14.91
CA ILE A 264 -17.50 20.20 -13.85
C ILE A 264 -16.09 20.76 -13.60
N ALA A 265 -15.39 21.15 -14.67
CA ALA A 265 -14.09 21.81 -14.62
C ALA A 265 -14.17 23.24 -14.06
N SER A 266 -15.35 23.86 -13.96
CA SER A 266 -15.51 25.15 -13.28
C SER A 266 -15.57 25.04 -11.74
N LEU A 267 -15.81 23.84 -11.20
CA LEU A 267 -15.88 23.61 -9.74
C LEU A 267 -14.52 23.79 -9.07
N LYS A 268 -14.48 24.23 -7.80
CA LYS A 268 -13.24 24.74 -7.18
C LYS A 268 -12.19 23.66 -6.90
N ARG A 269 -12.61 22.44 -6.58
CA ARG A 269 -11.74 21.36 -6.10
C ARG A 269 -12.10 20.05 -6.78
N TYR A 270 -11.16 19.09 -6.84
CA TYR A 270 -11.50 17.74 -7.26
C TYR A 270 -12.23 16.98 -6.14
N ARG A 271 -11.67 17.02 -4.92
CA ARG A 271 -12.22 16.46 -3.68
C ARG A 271 -12.14 17.46 -2.51
N ASN A 272 -12.96 17.25 -1.49
CA ASN A 272 -13.10 18.15 -0.34
C ASN A 272 -12.16 17.83 0.84
N ALA A 273 -11.93 16.56 1.13
CA ALA A 273 -11.11 16.13 2.26
C ALA A 273 -9.65 15.89 1.83
N PRO A 274 -8.64 16.35 2.58
CA PRO A 274 -7.23 15.97 2.38
C PRO A 274 -6.99 14.50 2.78
N LEU A 275 -5.85 13.93 2.38
CA LEU A 275 -5.53 12.51 2.61
C LEU A 275 -5.51 12.14 4.10
N SER A 276 -4.97 13.01 4.95
CA SER A 276 -4.92 12.82 6.41
C SER A 276 -6.29 12.71 7.06
N GLN A 277 -7.26 13.50 6.61
CA GLN A 277 -8.63 13.41 7.09
C GLN A 277 -9.29 12.11 6.64
N MET A 278 -9.13 11.73 5.36
CA MET A 278 -9.68 10.48 4.84
C MET A 278 -9.11 9.26 5.58
N TYR A 279 -7.82 9.30 5.94
CA TYR A 279 -7.18 8.26 6.74
C TYR A 279 -7.75 8.17 8.16
N ALA A 280 -7.92 9.31 8.84
CA ALA A 280 -8.57 9.32 10.16
C ALA A 280 -10.03 8.80 10.09
N ASP A 281 -10.74 9.12 9.01
CA ASP A 281 -12.11 8.61 8.78
C ASP A 281 -12.11 7.09 8.53
N ALA A 282 -11.12 6.57 7.79
CA ALA A 282 -10.93 5.15 7.57
C ALA A 282 -10.61 4.40 8.88
N GLU A 283 -9.75 4.95 9.74
CA GLU A 283 -9.47 4.38 11.07
C GLU A 283 -10.74 4.29 11.92
N ARG A 284 -11.52 5.39 11.99
CA ARG A 284 -12.79 5.43 12.73
C ARG A 284 -13.80 4.41 12.21
N ARG A 285 -13.91 4.24 10.88
CA ARG A 285 -14.81 3.27 10.25
C ARG A 285 -14.41 1.83 10.55
N LEU A 286 -13.12 1.52 10.49
CA LEU A 286 -12.60 0.19 10.84
C LEU A 286 -12.85 -0.14 12.31
N GLU A 287 -12.60 0.80 13.21
CA GLU A 287 -12.87 0.65 14.63
C GLU A 287 -14.38 0.44 14.89
N ALA A 288 -15.25 1.24 14.28
CA ALA A 288 -16.70 1.08 14.39
C ALA A 288 -17.20 -0.27 13.84
N ALA A 289 -16.58 -0.78 12.78
CA ALA A 289 -16.84 -2.12 12.26
C ALA A 289 -16.30 -3.23 13.18
N GLY A 290 -15.47 -2.89 14.19
CA GLY A 290 -14.71 -3.83 15.02
C GLY A 290 -13.70 -4.64 14.21
N ALA A 291 -13.21 -4.07 13.11
CA ALA A 291 -12.06 -4.56 12.38
C ALA A 291 -10.78 -3.97 12.97
N SER A 292 -9.65 -4.60 12.67
CA SER A 292 -8.36 -4.04 13.04
C SER A 292 -8.08 -2.77 12.24
N SER A 293 -7.80 -1.66 12.91
CA SER A 293 -7.32 -0.40 12.31
C SER A 293 -5.82 -0.44 11.99
N ARG A 294 -5.26 -1.63 11.72
CA ARG A 294 -3.87 -1.75 11.26
C ARG A 294 -3.67 -0.83 10.05
N PHE A 295 -2.49 -0.21 9.99
CA PHE A 295 -2.17 0.80 8.99
C PHE A 295 -2.53 0.35 7.58
N ASP A 296 -2.11 -0.85 7.18
CA ASP A 296 -2.34 -1.37 5.83
C ASP A 296 -3.83 -1.33 5.47
N LYS A 297 -4.70 -1.74 6.39
CA LYS A 297 -6.16 -1.75 6.20
C LYS A 297 -6.75 -0.34 6.10
N ALA A 298 -6.37 0.55 7.04
CA ALA A 298 -6.86 1.93 7.05
C ALA A 298 -6.40 2.70 5.81
N PHE A 299 -5.15 2.47 5.38
CA PHE A 299 -4.59 3.07 4.18
C PHE A 299 -5.23 2.52 2.91
N GLN A 300 -5.44 1.20 2.79
CA GLN A 300 -6.17 0.64 1.64
C GLN A 300 -7.58 1.20 1.52
N LEU A 301 -8.33 1.29 2.62
CA LEU A 301 -9.65 1.93 2.64
C LEU A 301 -9.59 3.41 2.24
N THR A 302 -8.54 4.12 2.65
CA THR A 302 -8.29 5.51 2.25
C THR A 302 -8.07 5.63 0.75
N ILE A 303 -7.20 4.78 0.18
CA ILE A 303 -6.90 4.76 -1.26
C ILE A 303 -8.14 4.41 -2.07
N ALA A 304 -8.93 3.41 -1.64
CA ALA A 304 -10.19 3.05 -2.28
C ALA A 304 -11.20 4.23 -2.31
N SER A 305 -11.07 5.17 -1.36
CA SER A 305 -11.94 6.35 -1.26
C SER A 305 -11.48 7.53 -2.12
N LEU A 306 -10.33 7.45 -2.80
CA LEU A 306 -9.86 8.51 -3.71
C LEU A 306 -10.72 8.61 -4.97
N VAL A 307 -11.24 7.47 -5.45
CA VAL A 307 -12.13 7.33 -6.63
C VAL A 307 -11.61 8.12 -7.84
N LEU A 308 -10.60 7.54 -8.50
CA LEU A 308 -9.93 8.11 -9.67
C LEU A 308 -10.29 7.42 -10.99
N ASP A 309 -11.14 6.39 -10.95
CA ASP A 309 -11.62 5.71 -12.15
C ASP A 309 -12.32 6.65 -13.14
N PRO A 310 -13.25 7.54 -12.74
CA PRO A 310 -13.89 8.45 -13.68
C PRO A 310 -12.90 9.33 -14.45
N ALA A 311 -11.80 9.73 -13.81
CA ALA A 311 -10.73 10.50 -14.44
C ALA A 311 -9.95 9.66 -15.48
N SER A 312 -9.73 8.38 -15.17
CA SER A 312 -9.09 7.44 -16.08
C SER A 312 -9.97 7.13 -17.29
N VAL A 313 -11.27 6.88 -17.08
CA VAL A 313 -12.28 6.68 -18.13
C VAL A 313 -12.38 7.92 -19.02
N LEU A 314 -12.44 9.12 -18.43
CA LEU A 314 -12.48 10.38 -19.18
C LEU A 314 -11.26 10.53 -20.10
N THR A 315 -10.06 10.23 -19.60
CA THR A 315 -8.82 10.33 -20.39
C THR A 315 -8.86 9.38 -21.59
N GLN A 316 -9.37 8.16 -21.41
CA GLN A 316 -9.52 7.16 -22.49
C GLN A 316 -10.57 7.57 -23.52
N ARG A 317 -11.75 8.03 -23.07
CA ARG A 317 -12.80 8.54 -23.96
C ARG A 317 -12.32 9.76 -24.74
N ALA A 318 -11.60 10.68 -24.10
CA ALA A 318 -11.03 11.84 -24.78
C ALA A 318 -10.07 11.45 -25.91
N ALA A 319 -9.24 10.42 -25.72
CA ALA A 319 -8.40 9.87 -26.77
C ALA A 319 -9.23 9.30 -27.93
N ALA A 320 -10.30 8.56 -27.64
CA ALA A 320 -11.23 8.03 -28.65
C ALA A 320 -12.03 9.10 -29.41
N THR A 321 -12.08 10.34 -28.90
CA THR A 321 -12.89 11.44 -29.46
C THR A 321 -12.08 12.45 -30.28
N LYS A 322 -10.74 12.39 -30.24
CA LYS A 322 -9.85 13.44 -30.79
C LYS A 322 -10.23 13.92 -32.20
N ASP A 323 -10.57 13.00 -33.11
CA ASP A 323 -10.84 13.32 -34.51
C ASP A 323 -12.33 13.40 -34.86
N ARG A 324 -13.22 13.42 -33.85
CA ARG A 324 -14.68 13.33 -34.03
C ARG A 324 -15.44 14.58 -33.58
N LEU A 325 -14.79 15.47 -32.82
CA LEU A 325 -15.39 16.72 -32.34
C LEU A 325 -15.17 17.87 -33.32
N ALA A 326 -16.05 18.86 -33.26
CA ALA A 326 -15.77 20.15 -33.85
C ALA A 326 -14.54 20.79 -33.15
N PRO A 327 -13.73 21.62 -33.85
CA PRO A 327 -12.54 22.24 -33.27
C PRO A 327 -12.81 23.01 -31.97
N GLU A 328 -13.97 23.65 -31.85
CA GLU A 328 -14.39 24.36 -30.65
C GLU A 328 -14.60 23.41 -29.46
N ASP A 329 -15.28 22.29 -29.67
CA ASP A 329 -15.50 21.27 -28.64
C ASP A 329 -14.20 20.56 -28.26
N GLN A 330 -13.28 20.37 -29.22
CA GLN A 330 -11.96 19.82 -28.97
C GLN A 330 -11.13 20.74 -28.04
N ASP A 331 -11.12 22.06 -28.32
CA ASP A 331 -10.45 23.05 -27.48
C ASP A 331 -11.07 23.11 -26.07
N ARG A 332 -12.41 23.10 -25.97
CA ARG A 332 -13.13 23.09 -24.68
C ARG A 332 -12.82 21.84 -23.87
N LEU A 333 -12.87 20.67 -24.50
CA LEU A 333 -12.49 19.40 -23.85
C LEU A 333 -11.03 19.45 -23.37
N GLY A 334 -10.11 19.91 -24.21
CA GLY A 334 -8.70 20.04 -23.86
C GLY A 334 -8.47 20.92 -22.63
N LYS A 335 -9.13 22.09 -22.57
CA LYS A 335 -9.11 22.99 -21.40
C LYS A 335 -9.73 22.36 -20.16
N ALA A 336 -10.82 21.63 -20.29
CA ALA A 336 -11.45 20.91 -19.19
C ALA A 336 -10.51 19.84 -18.61
N LEU A 337 -9.85 19.04 -19.46
CA LEU A 337 -8.87 18.04 -19.03
C LEU A 337 -7.66 18.66 -18.34
N LEU A 338 -7.11 19.75 -18.89
CA LEU A 338 -6.00 20.48 -18.25
C LEU A 338 -6.40 20.97 -16.85
N THR A 339 -7.60 21.50 -16.71
CA THR A 339 -8.11 22.05 -15.45
C THR A 339 -8.38 20.96 -14.41
N LEU A 340 -9.11 19.91 -14.79
CA LEU A 340 -9.39 18.77 -13.91
C LEU A 340 -8.11 18.04 -13.53
N GLY A 341 -7.25 17.75 -14.50
CA GLY A 341 -5.97 17.10 -14.28
C GLY A 341 -5.05 17.90 -13.35
N ALA A 342 -5.01 19.23 -13.47
CA ALA A 342 -4.26 20.08 -12.55
C ALA A 342 -4.78 20.01 -11.10
N ARG A 343 -6.11 19.92 -10.91
CA ARG A 343 -6.71 19.79 -9.57
C ARG A 343 -6.49 18.42 -8.96
N ILE A 344 -6.59 17.35 -9.77
CA ILE A 344 -6.25 16.00 -9.32
C ILE A 344 -4.76 15.98 -8.94
N ARG A 345 -3.88 16.48 -9.80
CA ARG A 345 -2.43 16.54 -9.54
C ARG A 345 -2.06 17.31 -8.27
N ALA A 346 -2.84 18.31 -7.90
CA ALA A 346 -2.65 19.09 -6.68
C ALA A 346 -2.98 18.31 -5.39
N GLY A 347 -3.57 17.12 -5.50
CA GLY A 347 -3.77 16.20 -4.38
C GLY A 347 -2.45 15.69 -3.78
N ASP A 348 -2.57 15.09 -2.60
CA ASP A 348 -1.43 14.70 -1.77
C ASP A 348 -0.84 13.33 -2.15
N THR A 349 -1.50 12.57 -3.02
CA THR A 349 -1.12 11.18 -3.32
C THR A 349 -0.30 11.03 -4.60
N LEU A 350 0.50 9.97 -4.66
CA LEU A 350 1.28 9.59 -5.84
C LEU A 350 0.38 9.17 -7.01
N VAL A 351 -0.75 8.52 -6.71
CA VAL A 351 -1.73 8.09 -7.71
C VAL A 351 -2.48 9.27 -8.31
N GLU A 352 -2.94 10.23 -7.49
CA GLU A 352 -3.56 11.47 -7.99
C GLU A 352 -2.61 12.25 -8.89
N ARG A 353 -1.34 12.41 -8.47
CA ARG A 353 -0.33 13.06 -9.30
C ARG A 353 -0.17 12.39 -10.66
N SER A 354 -0.09 11.06 -10.67
CA SER A 354 0.08 10.28 -11.90
C SER A 354 -1.14 10.40 -12.83
N VAL A 355 -2.35 10.25 -12.28
CA VAL A 355 -3.61 10.39 -13.03
C VAL A 355 -3.78 11.82 -13.56
N GLY A 356 -3.54 12.82 -12.73
CA GLY A 356 -3.63 14.23 -13.10
C GLY A 356 -2.68 14.61 -14.22
N LEU A 357 -1.41 14.19 -14.15
CA LEU A 357 -0.42 14.43 -15.22
C LEU A 357 -0.83 13.80 -16.55
N ARG A 358 -1.31 12.55 -16.55
CA ARG A 358 -1.81 11.88 -17.77
C ARG A 358 -3.03 12.58 -18.36
N MET A 359 -3.96 13.01 -17.53
CA MET A 359 -5.12 13.77 -17.98
C MET A 359 -4.71 15.11 -18.59
N MET A 360 -3.79 15.84 -17.96
CA MET A 360 -3.25 17.09 -18.50
C MET A 360 -2.51 16.87 -19.82
N GLU A 361 -1.73 15.79 -19.95
CA GLU A 361 -1.02 15.43 -21.19
C GLU A 361 -2.01 15.25 -22.34
N GLN A 362 -3.11 14.53 -22.11
CA GLN A 362 -4.17 14.37 -23.10
C GLN A 362 -4.87 15.71 -23.43
N GLY A 363 -5.08 16.56 -22.43
CA GLY A 363 -5.60 17.91 -22.64
C GLY A 363 -4.68 18.77 -23.53
N ALA A 364 -3.36 18.69 -23.31
CA ALA A 364 -2.36 19.39 -24.11
C ALA A 364 -2.35 18.92 -25.59
N VAL A 365 -2.56 17.62 -25.84
CA VAL A 365 -2.73 17.07 -27.19
C VAL A 365 -3.95 17.65 -27.88
N LEU A 366 -5.09 17.76 -27.18
CA LEU A 366 -6.33 18.27 -27.77
C LEU A 366 -6.24 19.77 -28.13
N VAL A 367 -5.54 20.57 -27.33
CA VAL A 367 -5.32 22.00 -27.64
C VAL A 367 -4.11 22.26 -28.55
N GLY A 368 -3.44 21.21 -29.04
CA GLY A 368 -2.28 21.33 -29.95
C GLY A 368 -1.03 21.96 -29.33
N ASN A 369 -0.86 21.87 -28.00
CA ASN A 369 0.29 22.43 -27.28
C ASN A 369 1.36 21.36 -27.01
N GLU A 370 2.19 21.07 -28.01
CA GLU A 370 3.25 20.04 -27.93
C GLU A 370 4.32 20.36 -26.87
N MET A 371 4.63 21.64 -26.64
CA MET A 371 5.58 22.04 -25.60
C MET A 371 5.07 21.67 -24.21
N LEU A 372 3.81 22.01 -23.90
CA LEU A 372 3.19 21.66 -22.63
C LEU A 372 3.06 20.14 -22.47
N ARG A 373 2.69 19.43 -23.54
CA ARG A 373 2.63 17.97 -23.54
C ARG A 373 3.99 17.35 -23.18
N ALA A 374 5.09 17.81 -23.80
CA ALA A 374 6.43 17.32 -23.51
C ALA A 374 6.83 17.55 -22.04
N GLN A 375 6.54 18.73 -21.49
CA GLN A 375 6.79 19.05 -20.08
C GLN A 375 5.99 18.14 -19.13
N LEU A 376 4.74 17.84 -19.47
CA LEU A 376 3.89 16.96 -18.65
C LEU A 376 4.34 15.49 -18.72
N ALA A 377 4.79 15.04 -19.89
CA ALA A 377 5.36 13.70 -20.07
C ALA A 377 6.67 13.55 -19.28
N GLU A 378 7.56 14.55 -19.32
CA GLU A 378 8.78 14.58 -18.49
C GLU A 378 8.44 14.56 -17.00
N ALA A 379 7.49 15.39 -16.55
CA ALA A 379 7.03 15.39 -15.17
C ALA A 379 6.41 14.05 -14.73
N PHE A 380 5.76 13.32 -15.64
CA PHE A 380 5.24 11.98 -15.38
C PHE A 380 6.37 10.95 -15.25
N GLU A 381 7.39 10.99 -16.12
CA GLU A 381 8.53 10.08 -15.99
C GLU A 381 9.29 10.28 -14.66
N LEU A 382 9.33 11.51 -14.13
CA LEU A 382 9.89 11.80 -12.80
C LEU A 382 9.11 11.14 -11.63
N THR A 383 7.86 10.70 -11.82
CA THR A 383 7.13 9.96 -10.76
C THR A 383 7.54 8.49 -10.68
N ARG A 384 8.09 7.91 -11.76
CA ARG A 384 8.40 6.47 -11.83
C ARG A 384 9.45 6.02 -10.81
N PRO A 385 10.58 6.74 -10.62
CA PRO A 385 11.55 6.39 -9.58
C PRO A 385 10.96 6.44 -8.17
N VAL A 386 10.00 7.34 -7.92
CA VAL A 386 9.29 7.46 -6.64
C VAL A 386 8.39 6.24 -6.41
N ILE A 387 7.60 5.84 -7.41
CA ILE A 387 6.77 4.63 -7.38
C ILE A 387 7.63 3.38 -7.16
N GLN A 388 8.76 3.29 -7.85
CA GLN A 388 9.68 2.16 -7.70
C GLN A 388 10.28 2.13 -6.29
N SER A 389 10.77 3.26 -5.79
CA SER A 389 11.39 3.34 -4.46
C SER A 389 10.39 3.07 -3.33
N SER A 390 9.14 3.52 -3.46
CA SER A 390 8.10 3.28 -2.45
C SER A 390 7.73 1.79 -2.35
N ARG A 391 7.75 1.06 -3.48
CA ARG A 391 7.58 -0.40 -3.50
C ARG A 391 8.77 -1.14 -2.88
N GLN A 392 9.98 -0.62 -3.06
CA GLN A 392 11.21 -1.25 -2.56
C GLN A 392 11.35 -1.17 -1.03
N VAL A 393 10.97 -0.05 -0.40
CA VAL A 393 11.24 0.18 1.03
C VAL A 393 10.41 -0.69 2.00
N GLN A 394 9.22 -1.16 1.58
CA GLN A 394 8.33 -2.08 2.32
C GLN A 394 8.32 -1.97 3.85
N ILE A 395 8.28 -0.77 4.44
CA ILE A 395 8.27 -0.59 5.90
C ILE A 395 7.11 -1.35 6.59
N GLY A 396 6.03 -1.59 5.85
CA GLY A 396 4.91 -2.44 6.23
C GLY A 396 5.29 -3.87 6.69
N SER A 397 6.42 -4.43 6.25
CA SER A 397 6.81 -5.81 6.55
C SER A 397 7.64 -5.98 7.83
N TRP A 398 8.11 -4.89 8.44
CA TRP A 398 8.98 -4.93 9.61
C TRP A 398 8.13 -4.89 10.88
N PRO A 399 8.34 -5.74 11.90
CA PRO A 399 7.57 -5.72 13.14
C PRO A 399 7.97 -4.55 14.06
N LEU A 400 7.79 -3.34 13.53
CA LEU A 400 8.10 -2.06 14.16
C LEU A 400 6.82 -1.19 14.15
N PRO A 401 5.81 -1.49 15.00
CA PRO A 401 4.55 -0.75 15.07
C PRO A 401 4.70 0.76 15.28
N THR A 402 5.69 1.21 16.05
CA THR A 402 5.91 2.65 16.22
C THR A 402 6.36 3.31 14.89
N LEU A 403 7.00 2.56 13.98
CA LEU A 403 7.70 3.07 12.78
C LEU A 403 6.66 3.24 11.74
N GLN A 404 5.82 2.22 11.61
CA GLN A 404 4.64 2.32 10.78
C GLN A 404 3.77 3.48 11.25
N ARG A 405 3.45 3.63 12.54
CA ARG A 405 2.66 4.80 12.98
C ARG A 405 3.28 6.14 12.57
N GLU A 406 4.59 6.32 12.75
CA GLU A 406 5.26 7.56 12.34
C GLU A 406 5.33 7.72 10.80
N TRP A 407 5.71 6.66 10.10
CA TRP A 407 5.78 6.60 8.63
C TRP A 407 4.45 7.03 8.01
N VAL A 408 3.37 6.49 8.55
CA VAL A 408 2.00 6.70 8.08
C VAL A 408 1.54 8.09 8.37
N LYS A 409 1.80 8.58 9.59
CA LYS A 409 1.50 9.96 9.96
C LYS A 409 2.13 10.94 8.97
N THR A 410 3.37 10.70 8.54
CA THR A 410 4.05 11.53 7.53
C THR A 410 3.49 11.28 6.13
N LEU A 411 3.26 10.02 5.75
CA LEU A 411 2.71 9.62 4.46
C LEU A 411 1.34 10.26 4.19
N VAL A 412 0.43 10.28 5.18
CA VAL A 412 -0.93 10.80 4.99
C VAL A 412 -0.99 12.34 5.03
N GLN A 413 0.07 13.00 5.50
CA GLN A 413 0.17 14.47 5.43
C GLN A 413 0.45 14.94 4.00
N ASN A 414 1.41 14.32 3.33
CA ASN A 414 1.72 14.55 1.93
C ASN A 414 2.54 13.38 1.37
N GLU A 415 1.86 12.38 0.78
CA GLU A 415 2.50 11.16 0.31
C GLU A 415 3.55 11.48 -0.76
N TRP A 416 3.22 12.36 -1.71
CA TRP A 416 4.16 12.75 -2.75
C TRP A 416 5.45 13.34 -2.20
N ALA A 417 5.35 14.36 -1.33
CA ALA A 417 6.52 15.03 -0.76
C ALA A 417 7.36 14.04 0.06
N PHE A 418 6.70 13.22 0.87
CA PHE A 418 7.38 12.22 1.69
C PHE A 418 8.11 11.16 0.85
N LEU A 419 7.42 10.53 -0.11
CA LEU A 419 8.04 9.50 -0.96
C LEU A 419 9.10 10.06 -1.90
N SER A 420 9.04 11.35 -2.27
CA SER A 420 10.08 12.00 -3.07
C SER A 420 11.44 12.03 -2.35
N THR A 421 11.46 12.07 -1.02
CA THR A 421 12.71 12.01 -0.23
C THR A 421 13.47 10.68 -0.40
N LEU A 422 12.80 9.63 -0.88
CA LEU A 422 13.42 8.33 -1.19
C LEU A 422 14.36 8.42 -2.40
N VAL A 423 14.02 9.26 -3.37
CA VAL A 423 14.79 9.40 -4.61
C VAL A 423 15.81 10.53 -4.56
N GLU A 424 15.61 11.51 -3.68
CA GLU A 424 16.56 12.60 -3.46
C GLU A 424 17.98 12.06 -3.16
N PRO A 425 19.04 12.71 -3.67
CA PRO A 425 20.43 12.29 -3.52
C PRO A 425 20.83 11.92 -2.09
#